data_AF-A0A819HZ33-F1
#
_entry.id   AF-A0A819HZ33-F1
#
_cell.length_a   1.000
_cell.length_b   1.000
_cell.length_c   1.000
_cell.angle_alpha   90.00
_cell.angle_beta   90.00
_cell.angle_gamma   90.00
#
_symmetry.space_group_name_H-M   'P 1'
#
loop_
_entity.id
_entity.type
_entity.pdbx_description
1 polymer ?
#
loop_
_entity_poly.entity_id
_entity_poly.type
_entity_poly.pdbx_seq_one_letter_code
_entity_poly.pdbx_strand_id
1 'polypeptide(L)'
;MWLDETINHYELSHEVGKGGFATVYEGRRKVDGLRIACKKIDRKKLEQANIHHHPSYGNRRHVLPSLRSTVMFERLKAEITIHHQVKHRNIVELLNYFDDDKYVYLILELCSHGDLEHYLKEKKTLCESETQTIVKQVVDGLVYLHNHGIIHRDIKLSNLLLTETFEVKIADFGLAKKIPLTREQNNETICGTPNFISPEIANRIPHGFATDIWSLGILIATLLTGQSPFDTDTVHGTLSKVTHEKYELPTTFSEEAQHLVNSTLRKLAESRPNIIEIRDHPFFSKDFSRSSQSNNYKFALWGPAVDRSHDSGFAENIGQQRSTLSTESNSTSISKGAYSTHLYS
;
A
#
# COMPACT_ATOMS: atom_id res chain seq x y z
N MET A 1 3.75 -20.42 -15.63
CA MET A 1 2.93 -21.63 -15.82
C MET A 1 1.83 -21.65 -14.76
N TRP A 2 0.91 -20.68 -14.81
CA TRP A 2 -0.25 -20.59 -13.92
C TRP A 2 -1.40 -20.04 -14.75
N LEU A 3 -2.05 -20.92 -15.50
CA LEU A 3 -3.32 -20.64 -16.16
C LEU A 3 -4.28 -21.66 -15.55
N ASP A 4 -5.40 -21.19 -15.00
CA ASP A 4 -6.57 -21.95 -14.53
C ASP A 4 -6.69 -22.30 -13.03
N GLU A 5 -6.00 -21.62 -12.11
CA GLU A 5 -6.38 -21.72 -10.70
C GLU A 5 -7.70 -20.98 -10.42
N THR A 6 -8.56 -21.62 -9.63
CA THR A 6 -9.85 -21.09 -9.14
C THR A 6 -9.95 -21.31 -7.63
N ILE A 7 -10.99 -20.75 -7.00
CA ILE A 7 -11.22 -20.88 -5.56
C ILE A 7 -11.26 -22.34 -5.06
N ASN A 8 -11.62 -23.29 -5.92
CA ASN A 8 -11.69 -24.72 -5.57
C ASN A 8 -10.32 -25.34 -5.25
N HIS A 9 -9.22 -24.70 -5.65
CA HIS A 9 -7.85 -25.11 -5.33
C HIS A 9 -7.41 -24.69 -3.92
N TYR A 10 -8.26 -23.94 -3.22
CA TYR A 10 -7.99 -23.39 -1.90
C TYR A 10 -9.01 -23.93 -0.89
N GLU A 11 -8.55 -24.15 0.34
CA GLU A 11 -9.39 -24.44 1.49
C GLU A 11 -9.35 -23.21 2.40
N LEU A 12 -10.47 -22.48 2.47
CA LEU A 12 -10.60 -21.31 3.34
C LEU A 12 -11.08 -21.77 4.71
N SER A 13 -10.47 -21.22 5.76
CA SER A 13 -10.75 -21.55 7.16
C SER A 13 -11.61 -20.46 7.80
N HIS A 14 -11.02 -19.59 8.64
CA HIS A 14 -11.70 -18.56 9.39
C HIS A 14 -11.45 -17.16 8.83
N GLU A 15 -12.38 -16.24 9.12
CA GLU A 15 -12.25 -14.82 8.80
C GLU A 15 -11.16 -14.18 9.67
N VAL A 16 -10.21 -13.50 9.04
CA VAL A 16 -9.12 -12.77 9.72
C VAL A 16 -9.28 -11.26 9.62
N GLY A 17 -10.16 -10.77 8.75
CA GLY A 17 -10.45 -9.35 8.62
C GLY A 17 -11.64 -9.05 7.71
N LYS A 18 -12.30 -7.93 7.92
CA LYS A 18 -13.48 -7.54 7.14
C LYS A 18 -13.59 -6.04 6.94
N GLY A 19 -13.75 -5.65 5.69
CA GLY A 19 -14.02 -4.27 5.27
C GLY A 19 -15.40 -4.13 4.63
N GLY A 20 -15.67 -2.95 4.06
CA GLY A 20 -16.99 -2.63 3.49
C GLY A 20 -17.41 -3.53 2.32
N PHE A 21 -16.46 -3.90 1.44
CA PHE A 21 -16.71 -4.70 0.24
C PHE A 21 -15.86 -5.97 0.15
N ALA A 22 -14.98 -6.21 1.11
CA ALA A 22 -14.06 -7.34 1.11
C ALA A 22 -14.01 -8.05 2.48
N THR A 23 -13.78 -9.35 2.45
CA THR A 23 -13.52 -10.17 3.64
C THR A 23 -12.26 -10.99 3.39
N VAL A 24 -11.35 -11.01 4.35
CA VAL A 24 -10.09 -11.75 4.29
C VAL A 24 -10.23 -13.02 5.12
N TYR A 25 -9.85 -14.15 4.53
CA TYR A 25 -9.86 -15.46 5.17
C TYR A 25 -8.45 -16.02 5.22
N GLU A 26 -8.07 -16.64 6.34
CA GLU A 26 -6.92 -17.54 6.31
C GLU A 26 -7.31 -18.81 5.54
N GLY A 27 -6.40 -19.34 4.74
CA GLY A 27 -6.62 -20.57 4.01
C GLY A 27 -5.35 -21.32 3.70
N ARG A 28 -5.52 -22.42 2.97
CA ARG A 28 -4.44 -23.28 2.51
C ARG A 28 -4.64 -23.64 1.04
N ARG A 29 -3.58 -23.56 0.24
CA ARG A 29 -3.59 -24.11 -1.12
C ARG A 29 -3.50 -25.63 -1.05
N LYS A 30 -4.40 -26.34 -1.74
CA LYS A 30 -4.58 -27.79 -1.57
C LYS A 30 -3.43 -28.63 -2.11
N VAL A 31 -2.76 -28.17 -3.17
CA VAL A 31 -1.73 -28.97 -3.87
C VAL A 31 -0.44 -29.12 -3.07
N ASP A 32 -0.03 -28.09 -2.34
CA ASP A 32 1.25 -28.03 -1.63
C ASP A 32 1.13 -27.67 -0.14
N GLY A 33 -0.09 -27.38 0.31
CA GLY A 33 -0.35 -27.02 1.68
C GLY A 33 0.11 -25.61 2.05
N LEU A 34 0.43 -24.74 1.08
CA LEU A 34 0.87 -23.37 1.33
C LEU A 34 -0.22 -22.59 2.08
N ARG A 35 0.12 -22.02 3.25
CA ARG A 35 -0.77 -21.13 4.00
C ARG A 35 -0.87 -19.78 3.30
N ILE A 36 -2.09 -19.27 3.14
CA ILE A 36 -2.38 -18.04 2.40
C ILE A 36 -3.41 -17.19 3.15
N ALA A 37 -3.46 -15.92 2.80
CA ALA A 37 -4.60 -15.05 3.08
C ALA A 37 -5.39 -14.85 1.78
N CYS A 38 -6.70 -15.08 1.80
CA CYS A 38 -7.58 -14.88 0.65
C CYS A 38 -8.47 -13.66 0.90
N LYS A 39 -8.19 -12.54 0.23
CA LYS A 39 -9.06 -11.36 0.20
C LYS A 39 -10.15 -11.59 -0.83
N LYS A 40 -11.37 -11.87 -0.35
CA LYS A 40 -12.57 -12.12 -1.15
C LYS A 40 -13.40 -10.84 -1.25
N ILE A 41 -13.54 -10.31 -2.47
CA ILE A 41 -14.19 -9.03 -2.76
C ILE A 41 -15.54 -9.29 -3.43
N ASP A 42 -16.61 -8.74 -2.88
CA ASP A 42 -17.98 -8.93 -3.38
C ASP A 42 -18.31 -7.91 -4.48
N ARG A 43 -18.57 -8.40 -5.69
CA ARG A 43 -18.88 -7.55 -6.86
C ARG A 43 -20.11 -6.68 -6.63
N LYS A 44 -21.17 -7.22 -6.03
CA LYS A 44 -22.41 -6.47 -5.79
C LYS A 44 -22.21 -5.38 -4.74
N LYS A 45 -21.43 -5.65 -3.69
CA LYS A 45 -21.11 -4.63 -2.68
C LYS A 45 -20.23 -3.53 -3.27
N LEU A 46 -19.29 -3.89 -4.15
CA LEU A 46 -18.44 -2.93 -4.86
C LEU A 46 -19.29 -1.99 -5.74
N GLU A 47 -20.30 -2.53 -6.42
CA GLU A 47 -21.26 -1.75 -7.22
C GLU A 47 -22.14 -0.83 -6.36
N GLN A 48 -22.63 -1.31 -5.21
CA GLN A 48 -23.50 -0.55 -4.31
C GLN A 48 -22.78 0.56 -3.53
N ALA A 49 -21.51 0.36 -3.19
CA ALA A 49 -20.68 1.37 -2.53
C ALA A 49 -20.51 2.64 -3.38
N ASN A 50 -20.62 2.53 -4.72
CA ASN A 50 -20.62 3.69 -5.62
C ASN A 50 -21.85 4.60 -5.49
N ILE A 51 -22.92 4.16 -4.81
CA ILE A 51 -24.17 4.92 -4.71
C ILE A 51 -24.14 5.89 -3.52
N HIS A 52 -23.35 5.62 -2.47
CA HIS A 52 -23.48 6.27 -1.16
C HIS A 52 -22.31 7.21 -0.76
N HIS A 53 -21.29 7.39 -1.61
CA HIS A 53 -20.15 8.27 -1.33
C HIS A 53 -20.04 9.42 -2.34
N HIS A 54 -20.86 10.45 -2.14
CA HIS A 54 -20.52 11.80 -2.60
C HIS A 54 -20.82 12.80 -1.48
N PRO A 55 -19.81 13.42 -0.84
CA PRO A 55 -20.01 14.62 -0.06
C PRO A 55 -20.31 15.76 -1.04
N SER A 56 -21.31 16.56 -0.72
CA SER A 56 -21.81 17.72 -1.45
C SER A 56 -20.70 18.57 -2.07
N TYR A 57 -20.45 18.40 -3.38
CA TYR A 57 -19.87 19.45 -4.22
C TYR A 57 -20.86 19.73 -5.33
N GLY A 58 -21.30 20.99 -5.37
CA GLY A 58 -22.49 21.43 -6.08
C GLY A 58 -22.48 21.17 -7.58
N ASN A 59 -23.68 20.93 -8.08
CA ASN A 59 -24.12 21.11 -9.46
C ASN A 59 -23.15 20.65 -10.56
N ARG A 60 -23.30 19.38 -10.98
CA ARG A 60 -23.45 19.04 -12.42
C ARG A 60 -23.98 17.62 -12.64
N ARG A 61 -25.16 17.59 -13.26
CA ARG A 61 -25.67 16.64 -14.29
C ARG A 61 -25.40 15.14 -14.12
N HIS A 62 -26.49 14.39 -13.93
CA HIS A 62 -26.73 13.00 -14.36
C HIS A 62 -25.52 12.25 -14.93
N VAL A 63 -24.70 11.66 -14.06
CA VAL A 63 -23.77 10.59 -14.45
C VAL A 63 -24.57 9.29 -14.46
N LEU A 64 -24.65 8.63 -15.61
CA LEU A 64 -25.41 7.39 -15.80
C LEU A 64 -24.95 6.28 -14.81
N PRO A 65 -25.86 5.47 -14.25
CA PRO A 65 -25.52 4.37 -13.34
C PRO A 65 -24.46 3.39 -13.90
N SER A 66 -24.43 3.20 -15.22
CA SER A 66 -23.46 2.35 -15.92
C SER A 66 -22.01 2.84 -15.83
N LEU A 67 -21.78 4.16 -15.79
CA LEU A 67 -20.44 4.75 -15.70
C LEU A 67 -19.85 4.71 -14.27
N ARG A 68 -20.70 4.53 -13.24
CA ARG A 68 -20.28 4.55 -11.83
C ARG A 68 -19.74 3.20 -11.36
N SER A 69 -20.35 2.09 -11.78
CA SER A 69 -19.83 0.72 -11.57
C SER A 69 -18.38 0.57 -12.06
N THR A 70 -18.02 1.32 -13.11
CA THR A 70 -16.68 1.32 -13.70
C THR A 70 -15.60 1.82 -12.74
N VAL A 71 -15.82 2.86 -11.94
CA VAL A 71 -14.73 3.54 -11.20
C VAL A 71 -14.11 2.67 -10.10
N MET A 72 -14.92 2.01 -9.27
CA MET A 72 -14.39 1.13 -8.21
C MET A 72 -13.78 -0.14 -8.78
N PHE A 73 -14.32 -0.65 -9.89
CA PHE A 73 -13.73 -1.78 -10.59
C PHE A 73 -12.38 -1.41 -11.22
N GLU A 74 -12.25 -0.20 -11.78
CA GLU A 74 -10.96 0.33 -12.25
C GLU A 74 -9.97 0.54 -11.11
N ARG A 75 -10.43 0.96 -9.92
CA ARG A 75 -9.57 1.02 -8.71
C ARG A 75 -9.07 -0.36 -8.31
N LEU A 76 -9.94 -1.37 -8.31
CA LEU A 76 -9.56 -2.75 -8.02
C LEU A 76 -8.57 -3.30 -9.06
N LYS A 77 -8.80 -3.04 -10.36
CA LYS A 77 -7.82 -3.39 -11.40
C LYS A 77 -6.48 -2.70 -11.18
N ALA A 78 -6.48 -1.43 -10.78
CA ALA A 78 -5.26 -0.69 -10.49
C ALA A 78 -4.52 -1.26 -9.26
N GLU A 79 -5.25 -1.61 -8.19
CA GLU A 79 -4.70 -2.33 -7.02
C GLU A 79 -4.02 -3.63 -7.45
N ILE A 80 -4.73 -4.50 -8.19
CA ILE A 80 -4.18 -5.78 -8.67
C ILE A 80 -2.95 -5.54 -9.56
N THR A 81 -3.03 -4.58 -10.49
CA THR A 81 -1.94 -4.31 -11.45
C THR A 81 -0.68 -3.84 -10.73
N ILE A 82 -0.81 -2.92 -9.76
CA ILE A 82 0.34 -2.44 -8.99
C ILE A 82 0.86 -3.56 -8.09
N HIS A 83 -0.02 -4.23 -7.35
CA HIS A 83 0.36 -5.24 -6.37
C HIS A 83 1.02 -6.47 -7.02
N HIS A 84 0.57 -6.86 -8.22
CA HIS A 84 1.18 -7.97 -8.96
C HIS A 84 2.60 -7.66 -9.47
N GLN A 85 2.94 -6.38 -9.64
CA GLN A 85 4.26 -5.95 -10.13
C GLN A 85 5.31 -5.76 -9.03
N VAL A 86 4.90 -5.77 -7.75
CA VAL A 86 5.80 -5.53 -6.63
C VAL A 86 6.22 -6.84 -5.97
N LYS A 87 7.53 -6.99 -5.75
CA LYS A 87 8.09 -8.14 -5.05
C LYS A 87 9.23 -7.68 -4.17
N HIS A 88 8.95 -7.61 -2.87
CA HIS A 88 9.91 -7.18 -1.87
C HIS A 88 9.60 -7.85 -0.53
N ARG A 89 10.65 -8.17 0.24
CA ARG A 89 10.49 -8.87 1.53
C ARG A 89 9.60 -8.15 2.54
N ASN A 90 9.60 -6.81 2.52
CA ASN A 90 8.77 -5.97 3.38
C ASN A 90 7.47 -5.48 2.73
N ILE A 91 6.99 -6.18 1.70
CA ILE A 91 5.70 -5.95 1.05
C ILE A 91 4.97 -7.29 1.03
N VAL A 92 3.67 -7.29 1.31
CA VAL A 92 2.83 -8.49 1.17
C VAL A 92 2.85 -8.92 -0.30
N GLU A 93 3.21 -10.16 -0.61
CA GLU A 93 3.20 -10.70 -1.96
C GLU A 93 1.77 -11.07 -2.41
N LEU A 94 1.39 -10.62 -3.61
CA LEU A 94 0.22 -11.13 -4.32
C LEU A 94 0.61 -12.39 -5.09
N LEU A 95 0.32 -13.54 -4.51
CA LEU A 95 0.67 -14.86 -5.04
C LEU A 95 -0.14 -15.21 -6.29
N ASN A 96 -1.45 -14.90 -6.26
CA ASN A 96 -2.35 -15.15 -7.37
C ASN A 96 -3.60 -14.27 -7.28
N TYR A 97 -4.34 -14.10 -8.38
CA TYR A 97 -5.67 -13.51 -8.38
C TYR A 97 -6.55 -14.15 -9.46
N PHE A 98 -7.85 -14.25 -9.19
CA PHE A 98 -8.84 -14.75 -10.13
C PHE A 98 -10.24 -14.27 -9.70
N ASP A 99 -11.24 -14.52 -10.53
CA ASP A 99 -12.61 -14.08 -10.30
C ASP A 99 -13.65 -15.11 -10.74
N ASP A 100 -14.85 -14.99 -10.16
CA ASP A 100 -16.07 -15.67 -10.59
C ASP A 100 -17.21 -14.65 -10.77
N ASP A 101 -18.42 -15.12 -11.08
CA ASP A 101 -19.61 -14.28 -11.30
C ASP A 101 -19.96 -13.37 -10.11
N LYS A 102 -19.52 -13.73 -8.90
CA LYS A 102 -19.90 -13.05 -7.64
C LYS A 102 -18.74 -12.33 -6.98
N TYR A 103 -17.51 -12.82 -7.14
CA TYR A 103 -16.37 -12.39 -6.35
C TYR A 103 -15.11 -12.21 -7.17
N VAL A 104 -14.24 -11.32 -6.69
CA VAL A 104 -12.82 -11.25 -7.06
C VAL A 104 -12.01 -11.76 -5.87
N TYR A 105 -11.01 -12.59 -6.12
CA TYR A 105 -10.17 -13.21 -5.10
C TYR A 105 -8.72 -12.79 -5.29
N LEU A 106 -8.11 -12.25 -4.24
CA LEU A 106 -6.66 -12.02 -4.16
C LEU A 106 -6.06 -13.03 -3.19
N ILE A 107 -5.13 -13.84 -3.68
CA ILE A 107 -4.37 -14.82 -2.89
C ILE A 107 -3.07 -14.14 -2.50
N LEU A 108 -2.94 -13.86 -1.21
CA LEU A 108 -1.85 -13.13 -0.60
C LEU A 108 -1.01 -14.08 0.26
N GLU A 109 0.26 -13.75 0.45
CA GLU A 109 1.03 -14.39 1.52
C GLU A 109 0.38 -14.14 2.90
N LEU A 110 0.48 -15.13 3.78
CA LEU A 110 -0.13 -15.05 5.10
C LEU A 110 0.82 -14.39 6.11
N CYS A 111 0.35 -13.30 6.74
CA CYS A 111 1.01 -12.68 7.89
C CYS A 111 0.33 -13.16 9.19
N SER A 112 0.87 -14.23 9.79
CA SER A 112 0.19 -14.95 10.89
C SER A 112 0.03 -14.18 12.20
N HIS A 113 0.77 -13.09 12.40
CA HIS A 113 0.69 -12.27 13.63
C HIS A 113 -0.20 -11.03 13.47
N GLY A 114 -1.00 -10.95 12.39
CA GLY A 114 -1.92 -9.85 12.17
C GLY A 114 -1.20 -8.53 11.88
N ASP A 115 -1.82 -7.42 12.28
CA ASP A 115 -1.30 -6.07 12.03
C ASP A 115 -0.59 -5.45 13.24
N LEU A 116 0.20 -4.40 12.97
CA LEU A 116 0.92 -3.65 14.00
C LEU A 116 -0.02 -2.87 14.93
N GLU A 117 -1.27 -2.62 14.54
CA GLU A 117 -2.23 -1.92 15.40
C GLU A 117 -2.62 -2.81 16.59
N HIS A 118 -2.97 -4.07 16.32
CA HIS A 118 -3.24 -5.07 17.35
C HIS A 118 -2.00 -5.34 18.20
N TYR A 119 -0.83 -5.48 17.56
CA TYR A 119 0.44 -5.68 18.28
C TYR A 119 0.75 -4.51 19.25
N LEU A 120 0.57 -3.25 18.80
CA LEU A 120 0.80 -2.08 19.64
C LEU A 120 -0.22 -1.98 20.77
N LYS A 121 -1.50 -2.30 20.52
CA LYS A 121 -2.55 -2.32 21.57
C LYS A 121 -2.21 -3.28 22.71
N GLU A 122 -1.67 -4.45 22.40
CA GLU A 122 -1.23 -5.42 23.42
C GLU A 122 -0.01 -4.92 24.20
N LYS A 123 0.92 -4.24 23.51
CA LYS A 123 2.17 -3.73 24.09
C LYS A 123 2.05 -2.39 24.82
N LYS A 124 1.02 -1.60 24.50
CA LYS A 124 0.79 -0.20 24.88
C LYS A 124 1.79 0.79 24.26
N THR A 125 3.10 0.56 24.39
CA THR A 125 4.16 1.36 23.79
C THR A 125 5.34 0.47 23.39
N LEU A 126 6.19 0.95 22.48
CA LEU A 126 7.44 0.28 22.12
C LEU A 126 8.65 1.13 22.54
N CYS A 127 9.74 0.47 22.89
CA CYS A 127 11.00 1.18 23.10
C CYS A 127 11.60 1.66 21.76
N GLU A 128 12.57 2.58 21.83
CA GLU A 128 13.23 3.10 20.61
C GLU A 128 13.91 1.99 19.79
N SER A 129 14.48 0.97 20.45
CA SER A 129 15.11 -0.16 19.77
C SER A 129 14.12 -1.01 18.96
N GLU A 130 12.97 -1.36 19.56
CA GLU A 130 11.89 -2.09 18.87
C GLU A 130 11.30 -1.24 17.73
N THR A 131 11.06 0.04 18.00
CA THR A 131 10.56 0.99 17.00
C THR A 131 11.53 1.11 15.84
N GLN A 132 12.83 1.26 16.10
CA GLN A 132 13.86 1.32 15.08
C GLN A 132 13.85 0.07 14.20
N THR A 133 13.73 -1.12 14.79
CA THR A 133 13.73 -2.40 14.05
C THR A 133 12.51 -2.55 13.13
N ILE A 134 11.33 -2.14 13.61
CA ILE A 134 10.09 -2.15 12.83
C ILE A 134 10.17 -1.11 11.70
N VAL A 135 10.54 0.12 12.04
CA VAL A 135 10.53 1.24 11.10
C VAL A 135 11.56 1.05 9.99
N LYS A 136 12.73 0.46 10.27
CA LYS A 136 13.71 0.08 9.24
C LYS A 136 13.08 -0.75 8.13
N GLN A 137 12.33 -1.77 8.49
CA GLN A 137 11.65 -2.65 7.53
C GLN A 137 10.57 -1.92 6.71
N VAL A 138 9.83 -1.01 7.34
CA VAL A 138 8.85 -0.16 6.63
C VAL A 138 9.56 0.78 5.65
N VAL A 139 10.68 1.38 6.06
CA VAL A 139 11.50 2.24 5.21
C VAL A 139 12.04 1.46 4.02
N ASP A 140 12.58 0.26 4.23
CA ASP A 140 13.08 -0.60 3.14
C ASP A 140 11.98 -0.91 2.10
N GLY A 141 10.77 -1.23 2.56
CA GLY A 141 9.61 -1.41 1.68
C GLY A 141 9.21 -0.14 0.92
N LEU A 142 9.24 1.02 1.57
CA LEU A 142 8.93 2.31 0.94
C LEU A 142 10.01 2.75 -0.05
N VAL A 143 11.29 2.50 0.23
CA VAL A 143 12.39 2.72 -0.72
C VAL A 143 12.12 1.95 -2.00
N TYR A 144 11.80 0.65 -1.88
CA TYR A 144 11.44 -0.18 -3.03
C TYR A 144 10.27 0.43 -3.83
N LEU A 145 9.17 0.79 -3.15
CA LEU A 145 7.99 1.35 -3.83
C LEU A 145 8.29 2.68 -4.54
N HIS A 146 8.97 3.61 -3.86
CA HIS A 146 9.28 4.93 -4.40
C HIS A 146 10.22 4.84 -5.60
N ASN A 147 11.22 3.94 -5.55
CA ASN A 147 12.11 3.65 -6.68
C ASN A 147 11.38 3.08 -7.90
N HIS A 148 10.23 2.43 -7.71
CA HIS A 148 9.37 1.94 -8.79
C HIS A 148 8.29 2.94 -9.22
N GLY A 149 8.35 4.17 -8.73
CA GLY A 149 7.34 5.19 -9.03
C GLY A 149 5.99 4.94 -8.37
N ILE A 150 5.94 4.16 -7.29
CA ILE A 150 4.71 3.80 -6.60
C ILE A 150 4.61 4.58 -5.28
N ILE A 151 3.50 5.30 -5.11
CA ILE A 151 3.12 5.94 -3.85
C ILE A 151 2.06 5.07 -3.18
N HIS A 152 2.24 4.72 -1.90
CA HIS A 152 1.28 3.87 -1.19
C HIS A 152 0.01 4.62 -0.76
N ARG A 153 0.16 5.82 -0.18
CA ARG A 153 -0.88 6.74 0.32
C ARG A 153 -1.72 6.24 1.50
N ASP A 154 -1.37 5.12 2.10
CA ASP A 154 -2.13 4.55 3.23
C ASP A 154 -1.23 3.81 4.21
N ILE A 155 -0.05 4.36 4.48
CA ILE A 155 0.85 3.86 5.51
C ILE A 155 0.24 4.16 6.88
N LYS A 156 -0.09 3.11 7.62
CA LYS A 156 -0.66 3.16 8.97
C LYS A 156 -0.50 1.80 9.64
N LEU A 157 -0.68 1.74 10.96
CA LEU A 157 -0.49 0.52 11.75
C LEU A 157 -1.31 -0.68 11.24
N SER A 158 -2.57 -0.49 10.87
CA SER A 158 -3.45 -1.56 10.36
C SER A 158 -3.06 -2.10 8.97
N ASN A 159 -2.20 -1.39 8.24
CA ASN A 159 -1.69 -1.82 6.93
C ASN A 159 -0.24 -2.34 6.99
N LEU A 160 0.29 -2.53 8.19
CA LEU A 160 1.60 -3.12 8.42
C LEU A 160 1.41 -4.46 9.13
N LEU A 161 1.61 -5.55 8.40
CA LEU A 161 1.37 -6.90 8.89
C LEU A 161 2.66 -7.56 9.39
N LEU A 162 2.50 -8.54 10.27
CA LEU A 162 3.59 -9.31 10.86
C LEU A 162 3.56 -10.76 10.42
N THR A 163 4.66 -11.24 9.85
CA THR A 163 4.85 -12.65 9.49
C THR A 163 5.00 -13.54 10.74
N GLU A 164 5.00 -14.86 10.56
CA GLU A 164 5.32 -15.83 11.62
C GLU A 164 6.69 -15.58 12.29
N THR A 165 7.63 -14.97 11.57
CA THR A 165 8.97 -14.61 12.06
C THR A 165 9.07 -13.16 12.54
N PHE A 166 7.94 -12.45 12.71
CA PHE A 166 7.87 -11.03 13.09
C PHE A 166 8.57 -10.08 12.09
N GLU A 167 8.62 -10.45 10.81
CA GLU A 167 8.99 -9.51 9.75
C GLU A 167 7.80 -8.61 9.42
N VAL A 168 8.08 -7.33 9.17
CA VAL A 168 7.06 -6.32 8.84
C VAL A 168 6.83 -6.30 7.35
N LYS A 169 5.56 -6.36 6.93
CA LYS A 169 5.14 -6.31 5.53
C LYS A 169 4.08 -5.24 5.32
N ILE A 170 4.33 -4.35 4.35
CA ILE A 170 3.37 -3.34 3.90
C ILE A 170 2.27 -4.03 3.09
N ALA A 171 1.02 -3.75 3.45
CA ALA A 171 -0.18 -4.32 2.86
C ALA A 171 -1.16 -3.23 2.37
N ASP A 172 -2.17 -3.66 1.62
CA ASP A 172 -3.27 -2.84 1.11
C ASP A 172 -2.90 -1.75 0.10
N PHE A 173 -2.83 -2.14 -1.17
CA PHE A 173 -2.56 -1.26 -2.30
C PHE A 173 -3.83 -0.58 -2.87
N GLY A 174 -4.97 -0.63 -2.16
CA GLY A 174 -6.24 -0.07 -2.64
C GLY A 174 -6.20 1.44 -2.91
N LEU A 175 -5.29 2.16 -2.25
CA LEU A 175 -5.01 3.58 -2.48
C LEU A 175 -3.66 3.81 -3.18
N ALA A 176 -2.92 2.78 -3.59
CA ALA A 176 -1.64 2.99 -4.24
C ALA A 176 -1.81 3.71 -5.59
N LYS A 177 -0.75 4.41 -6.03
CA LYS A 177 -0.72 5.07 -7.33
C LYS A 177 0.66 4.99 -7.94
N LYS A 178 0.73 4.52 -9.19
CA LYS A 178 1.93 4.65 -10.01
C LYS A 178 1.99 6.05 -10.62
N ILE A 179 3.12 6.71 -10.46
CA ILE A 179 3.43 7.98 -11.11
C ILE A 179 4.55 7.72 -12.13
N PRO A 180 4.50 8.36 -13.32
CA PRO A 180 5.58 8.23 -14.27
C PRO A 180 6.88 8.70 -13.62
N LEU A 181 7.85 7.79 -13.60
CA LEU A 181 9.22 8.21 -13.38
C LEU A 181 9.64 8.96 -14.65
N THR A 182 9.88 10.27 -14.61
CA THR A 182 10.35 11.00 -15.79
C THR A 182 11.64 10.36 -16.30
N ARG A 183 11.99 10.49 -17.60
CA ARG A 183 13.16 9.82 -18.19
C ARG A 183 14.48 10.07 -17.46
N GLU A 184 14.58 11.14 -16.66
CA GLU A 184 15.74 11.41 -15.81
C GLU A 184 15.78 10.60 -14.49
N GLN A 185 14.67 9.96 -14.09
CA GLN A 185 14.50 9.23 -12.82
C GLN A 185 14.83 7.72 -12.91
N ASN A 186 14.84 7.14 -14.12
CA ASN A 186 15.19 5.73 -14.36
C ASN A 186 16.70 5.47 -14.50
N ASN A 187 17.54 6.50 -14.58
CA ASN A 187 18.99 6.35 -14.76
C ASN A 187 19.77 6.23 -13.45
N GLU A 188 19.11 6.02 -12.30
CA GLU A 188 19.75 5.87 -11.00
C GLU A 188 19.99 4.39 -10.61
N THR A 189 20.30 3.53 -11.59
CA THR A 189 21.23 2.44 -11.30
C THR A 189 22.60 3.09 -11.11
N ILE A 190 22.94 3.33 -9.85
CA ILE A 190 24.17 3.93 -9.33
C ILE A 190 25.40 3.43 -10.10
N CYS A 191 25.91 4.24 -11.02
CA CYS A 191 27.28 4.24 -11.57
C CYS A 191 27.48 5.50 -12.45
N GLY A 192 27.70 6.68 -11.85
CA GLY A 192 28.01 7.90 -12.61
C GLY A 192 28.16 9.16 -11.75
N THR A 193 29.11 10.02 -12.11
CA THR A 193 29.65 11.13 -11.29
C THR A 193 28.62 12.27 -11.03
N PRO A 194 28.43 12.70 -9.77
CA PRO A 194 27.36 13.63 -9.34
C PRO A 194 27.46 15.11 -9.78
N ASN A 195 28.42 15.48 -10.63
CA ASN A 195 28.76 16.88 -10.88
C ASN A 195 27.93 17.62 -11.94
N PHE A 196 26.88 17.00 -12.50
CA PHE A 196 26.13 17.55 -13.65
C PHE A 196 24.62 17.76 -13.42
N ILE A 197 24.15 17.69 -12.18
CA ILE A 197 22.73 17.88 -11.85
C ILE A 197 22.50 19.33 -11.43
N SER A 198 21.56 20.02 -12.08
CA SER A 198 21.21 21.40 -11.71
C SER A 198 20.23 21.47 -10.52
N PRO A 199 20.23 22.54 -9.71
CA PRO A 199 19.45 22.63 -8.47
C PRO A 199 17.92 22.46 -8.67
N GLU A 200 17.40 22.91 -9.81
CA GLU A 200 15.99 22.77 -10.20
C GLU A 200 15.61 21.34 -10.64
N ILE A 201 16.60 20.54 -11.03
CA ILE A 201 16.45 19.11 -11.32
C ILE A 201 16.50 18.30 -10.02
N ALA A 202 17.37 18.69 -9.07
CA ALA A 202 17.46 18.07 -7.74
C ALA A 202 16.19 18.26 -6.88
N ASN A 203 15.45 19.36 -7.09
CA ASN A 203 14.28 19.72 -6.28
C ASN A 203 12.94 19.14 -6.76
N ARG A 204 12.92 18.24 -7.76
CA ARG A 204 11.66 17.69 -8.32
C ARG A 204 11.04 16.60 -7.44
N ILE A 205 10.68 16.92 -6.20
CA ILE A 205 9.91 16.04 -5.33
C ILE A 205 8.48 15.95 -5.90
N PRO A 206 8.05 14.79 -6.42
CA PRO A 206 6.64 14.57 -6.71
C PRO A 206 5.89 14.67 -5.39
N HIS A 207 5.02 15.67 -5.26
CA HIS A 207 4.27 15.97 -4.03
C HIS A 207 3.54 14.74 -3.42
N GLY A 208 3.32 13.69 -4.23
CA GLY A 208 2.76 12.43 -3.79
C GLY A 208 3.66 11.61 -2.86
N PHE A 209 4.98 11.49 -3.10
CA PHE A 209 5.86 10.67 -2.23
C PHE A 209 5.96 11.24 -0.82
N ALA A 210 5.97 12.57 -0.69
CA ALA A 210 5.95 13.26 0.60
C ALA A 210 4.71 12.94 1.46
N THR A 211 3.65 12.37 0.86
CA THR A 211 2.47 11.88 1.60
C THR A 211 2.82 10.63 2.41
N ASP A 212 3.55 9.67 1.81
CA ASP A 212 4.02 8.48 2.53
C ASP A 212 5.00 8.87 3.65
N ILE A 213 5.84 9.89 3.41
CA ILE A 213 6.77 10.42 4.42
C ILE A 213 6.04 11.00 5.63
N TRP A 214 4.96 11.75 5.40
CA TRP A 214 4.13 12.25 6.49
C TRP A 214 3.51 11.11 7.30
N SER A 215 2.89 10.15 6.61
CA SER A 215 2.29 8.98 7.25
C SER A 215 3.31 8.15 8.03
N LEU A 216 4.54 8.04 7.52
CA LEU A 216 5.66 7.42 8.24
C LEU A 216 6.00 8.20 9.52
N GLY A 217 6.00 9.54 9.49
CA GLY A 217 6.18 10.36 10.69
C GLY A 217 5.10 10.13 11.76
N ILE A 218 3.83 10.04 11.34
CA ILE A 218 2.71 9.68 12.23
C ILE A 218 2.92 8.30 12.83
N LEU A 219 3.29 7.32 12.00
CA LEU A 219 3.57 5.95 12.43
C LEU A 219 4.67 5.90 13.49
N ILE A 220 5.83 6.53 13.24
CA ILE A 220 6.97 6.54 14.16
C ILE A 220 6.57 7.14 15.51
N ALA A 221 5.92 8.31 15.49
CA ALA A 221 5.45 8.97 16.71
C ALA A 221 4.44 8.11 17.48
N THR A 222 3.55 7.42 16.78
CA THR A 222 2.55 6.54 17.39
C THR A 222 3.19 5.30 18.03
N LEU A 223 4.18 4.68 17.38
CA LEU A 223 4.91 3.53 17.93
C LEU A 223 5.67 3.90 19.21
N LEU A 224 6.29 5.08 19.23
CA LEU A 224 7.05 5.58 20.39
C LEU A 224 6.17 5.95 21.57
N THR A 225 5.07 6.66 21.32
CA THR A 225 4.22 7.24 22.38
C THR A 225 3.01 6.39 22.74
N GLY A 226 2.65 5.43 21.89
CA GLY A 226 1.40 4.66 21.99
C GLY A 226 0.15 5.44 21.59
N GLN A 227 0.28 6.71 21.17
CA GLN A 227 -0.84 7.57 20.81
C GLN A 227 -0.57 8.30 19.49
N SER A 228 -1.61 8.48 18.68
CA SER A 228 -1.47 9.21 17.42
C SER A 228 -1.31 10.72 17.67
N PRO A 229 -0.32 11.39 17.06
CA PRO A 229 0.02 12.80 17.27
C PRO A 229 -1.12 13.82 17.24
N PHE A 230 -2.11 13.56 16.39
CA PHE A 230 -3.18 14.52 16.10
C PHE A 230 -4.57 13.96 16.39
N ASP A 231 -4.65 12.84 17.10
CA ASP A 231 -5.93 12.18 17.35
C ASP A 231 -6.83 13.01 18.25
N THR A 232 -8.11 13.06 17.89
CA THR A 232 -9.16 13.74 18.64
C THR A 232 -10.49 13.04 18.37
N ASP A 233 -11.48 13.28 19.24
CA ASP A 233 -12.81 12.69 19.12
C ASP A 233 -13.59 13.14 17.87
N THR A 234 -13.11 14.15 17.12
CA THR A 234 -13.82 14.68 15.97
C THR A 234 -12.91 14.85 14.75
N VAL A 235 -13.42 14.53 13.57
CA VAL A 235 -12.69 14.74 12.30
C VAL A 235 -12.25 16.19 12.13
N HIS A 236 -13.12 17.14 12.50
CA HIS A 236 -12.80 18.58 12.43
C HIS A 236 -11.66 18.96 13.39
N GLY A 237 -11.68 18.44 14.63
CA GLY A 237 -10.61 18.66 15.60
C GLY A 237 -9.27 18.13 15.09
N THR A 238 -9.25 16.89 14.60
CA THR A 238 -8.06 16.25 14.04
C THR A 238 -7.52 17.04 12.85
N LEU A 239 -8.39 17.46 11.92
CA LEU A 239 -7.99 18.28 10.77
C LEU A 239 -7.43 19.63 11.20
N SER A 240 -8.02 20.27 12.21
CA SER A 240 -7.52 21.51 12.77
C SER A 240 -6.10 21.34 13.32
N LYS A 241 -5.86 20.29 14.12
CA LYS A 241 -4.51 19.97 14.65
C LYS A 241 -3.50 19.69 13.54
N VAL A 242 -3.87 18.82 12.60
CA VAL A 242 -3.03 18.48 11.43
C VAL A 242 -2.67 19.73 10.62
N THR A 243 -3.53 20.74 10.57
CA THR A 243 -3.27 21.97 9.80
C THR A 243 -2.45 22.98 10.60
N HIS A 244 -2.77 23.21 11.87
CA HIS A 244 -2.28 24.37 12.62
C HIS A 244 -1.28 24.06 13.74
N GLU A 245 -1.31 22.84 14.30
CA GLU A 245 -0.48 22.50 15.45
C GLU A 245 0.86 21.90 15.01
N LYS A 246 1.96 22.36 15.61
CA LYS A 246 3.24 21.69 15.51
C LYS A 246 3.26 20.54 16.52
N TYR A 247 3.54 19.33 16.05
CA TYR A 247 3.79 18.20 16.94
C TYR A 247 5.27 18.14 17.32
N GLU A 248 5.54 17.85 18.58
CA GLU A 248 6.88 17.62 19.11
C GLU A 248 6.84 16.36 19.98
N LEU A 249 7.81 15.47 19.78
CA LEU A 249 7.99 14.31 20.65
C LEU A 249 8.41 14.76 22.06
N PRO A 250 8.00 14.04 23.12
CA PRO A 250 8.50 14.28 24.48
C PRO A 250 10.03 14.22 24.56
N THR A 251 10.62 15.06 25.41
CA THR A 251 12.08 15.14 25.61
C THR A 251 12.70 13.89 26.27
N THR A 252 11.87 12.94 26.69
CA THR A 252 12.30 11.63 27.19
C THR A 252 12.86 10.72 26.10
N PHE A 253 12.54 10.98 24.83
CA PHE A 253 13.08 10.24 23.68
C PHE A 253 14.40 10.84 23.20
N SER A 254 15.21 10.06 22.50
CA SER A 254 16.50 10.51 21.95
C SER A 254 16.36 11.71 21.00
N GLU A 255 17.42 12.52 20.92
CA GLU A 255 17.47 13.66 19.99
C GLU A 255 17.28 13.21 18.53
N GLU A 256 17.75 12.02 18.17
CA GLU A 256 17.61 11.44 16.84
C GLU A 256 16.16 11.03 16.55
N ALA A 257 15.44 10.47 17.53
CA ALA A 257 14.02 10.18 17.40
C ALA A 257 13.21 11.47 17.23
N GLN A 258 13.48 12.47 18.07
CA GLN A 258 12.85 13.79 17.99
C GLN A 258 13.12 14.44 16.63
N HIS A 259 14.37 14.44 16.16
CA HIS A 259 14.74 15.02 14.87
C HIS A 259 14.06 14.30 13.70
N LEU A 260 14.01 12.96 13.72
CA LEU A 260 13.36 12.17 12.68
C LEU A 260 11.86 12.51 12.57
N VAL A 261 11.13 12.49 13.68
CA VAL A 261 9.69 12.82 13.68
C VAL A 261 9.45 14.27 13.28
N ASN A 262 10.23 15.21 13.80
CA ASN A 262 10.08 16.62 13.45
C ASN A 262 10.37 16.89 11.97
N SER A 263 11.31 16.16 11.36
CA SER A 263 11.65 16.32 9.94
C SER A 263 10.55 15.77 9.01
N THR A 264 9.94 14.64 9.37
CA THR A 264 8.89 13.98 8.58
C THR A 264 7.52 14.68 8.71
N LEU A 265 7.22 15.27 9.87
CA LEU A 265 5.97 16.00 10.14
C LEU A 265 6.03 17.51 9.82
N ARG A 266 6.95 17.93 8.95
CA ARG A 266 6.95 19.30 8.41
C ARG A 266 5.68 19.56 7.59
N LYS A 267 5.06 20.72 7.78
CA LYS A 267 3.78 21.07 7.13
C LYS A 267 3.91 21.15 5.61
N LEU A 268 4.97 21.81 5.14
CA LEU A 268 5.31 21.89 3.72
C LEU A 268 5.91 20.56 3.25
N ALA A 269 5.35 20.01 2.17
CA ALA A 269 5.72 18.69 1.64
C ALA A 269 7.15 18.67 1.10
N GLU A 270 7.54 19.75 0.42
CA GLU A 270 8.88 19.99 -0.12
C GLU A 270 9.96 20.16 0.96
N SER A 271 9.56 20.43 2.20
CA SER A 271 10.51 20.53 3.31
C SER A 271 10.76 19.19 3.98
N ARG A 272 10.02 18.13 3.64
CA ARG A 272 10.22 16.79 4.21
C ARG A 272 11.40 16.10 3.50
N PRO A 273 12.17 15.28 4.22
CA PRO A 273 13.20 14.47 3.59
C PRO A 273 12.57 13.44 2.63
N ASN A 274 13.31 13.05 1.60
CA ASN A 274 12.94 11.91 0.76
C ASN A 274 13.21 10.58 1.50
N ILE A 275 12.73 9.46 0.95
CA ILE A 275 12.83 8.17 1.64
C ILE A 275 14.27 7.67 1.81
N ILE A 276 15.18 8.05 0.92
CA ILE A 276 16.61 7.69 0.99
C ILE A 276 17.28 8.45 2.13
N GLU A 277 17.02 9.75 2.26
CA GLU A 277 17.49 10.57 3.38
C GLU A 277 16.96 10.05 4.73
N ILE A 278 15.73 9.53 4.77
CA ILE A 278 15.19 8.87 5.96
C ILE A 278 15.93 7.57 6.24
N ARG A 279 16.14 6.70 5.26
CA ARG A 279 16.88 5.44 5.43
C ARG A 279 18.26 5.68 6.05
N ASP A 280 18.94 6.74 5.61
CA ASP A 280 20.29 7.08 6.03
C ASP A 280 20.32 7.97 7.30
N HIS A 281 19.16 8.19 7.94
CA HIS A 281 19.03 9.04 9.13
C HIS A 281 19.75 8.43 10.36
N PRO A 282 20.43 9.23 11.21
CA PRO A 282 21.19 8.76 12.37
C PRO A 282 20.41 7.91 13.38
N PHE A 283 19.09 8.13 13.46
CA PHE A 283 18.18 7.29 14.26
C PHE A 283 18.34 5.81 13.94
N PHE A 284 18.61 5.43 12.68
CA PHE A 284 18.75 4.03 12.28
C PHE A 284 20.15 3.45 12.48
N SER A 285 21.19 4.28 12.59
CA SER A 285 22.55 3.84 12.93
C SER A 285 22.82 3.80 14.43
N LYS A 286 21.97 4.44 15.26
CA LYS A 286 22.15 4.51 16.71
C LYS A 286 21.93 3.16 17.38
N ASP A 287 22.83 2.78 18.28
CA ASP A 287 22.71 1.56 19.08
C ASP A 287 21.87 1.82 20.33
N PHE A 288 20.61 1.35 20.31
CA PHE A 288 19.68 1.42 21.45
C PHE A 288 19.71 0.16 22.33
N SER A 289 20.54 -0.84 22.01
CA SER A 289 20.59 -2.11 22.76
C SER A 289 21.03 -1.93 24.22
N ARG A 290 21.82 -0.88 24.51
CA ARG A 290 22.35 -0.59 25.85
C ARG A 290 21.36 0.13 26.77
N SER A 291 20.29 0.70 26.23
CA SER A 291 19.28 1.48 26.97
C SER A 291 18.02 0.68 27.33
N SER A 292 17.86 -0.53 26.81
CA SER A 292 16.62 -1.31 26.98
C SER A 292 16.73 -2.32 28.13
N GLN A 293 15.91 -2.13 29.17
CA GLN A 293 15.62 -3.17 30.20
C GLN A 293 14.58 -4.22 29.71
N SER A 294 14.29 -4.29 28.42
CA SER A 294 13.27 -5.19 27.87
C SER A 294 13.90 -6.49 27.35
N ASN A 295 13.67 -7.60 28.05
CA ASN A 295 14.08 -8.97 27.71
C ASN A 295 13.25 -9.61 26.57
N ASN A 296 12.78 -8.84 25.57
CA ASN A 296 11.87 -9.39 24.55
C ASN A 296 12.57 -9.66 23.20
N TYR A 297 12.86 -10.93 22.95
CA TYR A 297 13.65 -11.41 21.81
C TYR A 297 12.92 -11.45 20.46
N LYS A 298 11.63 -11.06 20.39
CA LYS A 298 10.78 -11.27 19.19
C LYS A 298 11.32 -10.56 17.93
N PHE A 299 11.85 -9.35 18.08
CA PHE A 299 12.51 -8.61 16.99
C PHE A 299 14.05 -8.68 17.06
N ALA A 300 14.61 -9.22 18.16
CA ALA A 300 16.06 -9.28 18.40
C ALA A 300 16.79 -10.31 17.51
N LEU A 301 16.06 -11.20 16.85
CA LEU A 301 16.61 -12.17 15.89
C LEU A 301 16.84 -11.59 14.50
N TRP A 302 16.50 -10.31 14.29
CA TRP A 302 16.92 -9.57 13.12
C TRP A 302 18.40 -9.19 13.23
N GLY A 303 19.28 -10.15 12.96
CA GLY A 303 20.66 -9.87 12.58
C GLY A 303 20.72 -9.28 11.16
N PRO A 304 21.83 -8.64 10.75
CA PRO A 304 22.02 -8.22 9.37
C PRO A 304 21.87 -9.44 8.47
N ALA A 305 20.74 -9.53 7.77
CA ALA A 305 20.51 -10.59 6.81
C ALA A 305 21.64 -10.52 5.78
N VAL A 306 22.32 -11.65 5.58
CA VAL A 306 23.21 -11.86 4.44
C VAL A 306 22.43 -11.40 3.21
N ASP A 307 22.99 -10.40 2.52
CA ASP A 307 22.45 -9.81 1.32
C ASP A 307 21.98 -10.90 0.35
N ARG A 308 20.68 -11.17 0.39
CA ARG A 308 19.96 -11.95 -0.61
C ARG A 308 18.96 -11.02 -1.28
N SER A 309 19.42 -9.83 -1.66
CA SER A 309 18.82 -9.06 -2.74
C SER A 309 18.85 -9.93 -4.02
N HIS A 310 17.92 -10.88 -4.12
CA HIS A 310 17.38 -11.16 -5.43
C HIS A 310 16.51 -9.96 -5.75
N ASP A 311 17.15 -8.97 -6.33
CA ASP A 311 16.54 -7.93 -7.16
C ASP A 311 15.88 -8.66 -8.34
N SER A 312 14.77 -9.34 -8.08
CA SER A 312 13.97 -9.95 -9.13
C SER A 312 13.19 -8.80 -9.73
N GLY A 313 13.80 -8.22 -10.76
CA GLY A 313 13.33 -7.04 -11.46
C GLY A 313 11.84 -7.08 -11.79
N PHE A 314 11.29 -5.89 -11.87
CA PHE A 314 9.96 -5.60 -12.40
C PHE A 314 9.64 -6.52 -13.58
N ALA A 315 8.59 -7.33 -13.45
CA ALA A 315 8.17 -8.22 -14.52
C ALA A 315 7.66 -7.39 -15.70
N GLU A 316 8.55 -7.04 -16.64
CA GLU A 316 8.16 -6.54 -17.96
C GLU A 316 7.54 -7.68 -18.77
N ASN A 317 6.27 -7.96 -18.51
CA ASN A 317 5.43 -8.73 -19.43
C ASN A 317 4.33 -7.81 -19.97
N ILE A 318 4.69 -7.01 -20.97
CA ILE A 318 3.71 -6.49 -21.94
C ILE A 318 3.44 -7.63 -22.92
N GLY A 319 2.57 -8.55 -22.51
CA GLY A 319 2.01 -9.60 -23.36
C GLY A 319 0.50 -9.49 -23.32
N GLN A 320 -0.10 -9.11 -24.45
CA GLN A 320 -1.55 -9.04 -24.64
C GLN A 320 -2.25 -10.30 -24.11
N GLN A 321 -2.99 -10.18 -23.01
CA GLN A 321 -4.01 -11.17 -22.64
C GLN A 321 -5.38 -10.54 -22.81
N ARG A 322 -6.17 -11.13 -23.70
CA ARG A 322 -7.57 -10.81 -23.92
C ARG A 322 -8.32 -10.96 -22.61
N SER A 323 -8.89 -9.86 -22.15
CA SER A 323 -9.96 -9.84 -21.17
C SER A 323 -11.14 -10.65 -21.70
N THR A 324 -11.43 -11.81 -21.12
CA THR A 324 -12.79 -12.38 -21.18
C THR A 324 -13.61 -11.79 -20.02
N LEU A 325 -13.82 -10.48 -20.06
CA LEU A 325 -14.98 -9.88 -19.42
C LEU A 325 -16.12 -9.99 -20.44
N SER A 326 -16.98 -10.99 -20.26
CA SER A 326 -18.12 -11.23 -21.13
C SER A 326 -19.07 -10.03 -21.09
N THR A 327 -19.10 -9.25 -22.17
CA THR A 327 -20.21 -8.36 -22.49
C THR A 327 -21.29 -9.17 -23.19
N GLU A 328 -22.37 -9.49 -22.49
CA GLU A 328 -23.59 -9.98 -23.14
C GLU A 328 -24.24 -8.84 -23.94
N SER A 329 -24.15 -8.94 -25.27
CA SER A 329 -24.96 -8.16 -26.20
C SER A 329 -26.33 -8.81 -26.33
N ASN A 330 -27.37 -8.18 -25.79
CA ASN A 330 -28.74 -8.58 -26.03
C ASN A 330 -29.12 -8.31 -27.50
N SER A 331 -29.42 -9.39 -28.20
CA SER A 331 -30.06 -9.43 -29.50
C SER A 331 -31.54 -9.08 -29.37
N THR A 332 -32.01 -8.07 -30.12
CA THR A 332 -33.43 -7.95 -30.45
C THR A 332 -33.58 -7.85 -31.97
N SER A 333 -34.12 -8.92 -32.53
CA SER A 333 -34.63 -9.05 -33.88
C SER A 333 -35.73 -8.03 -34.18
N ILE A 334 -35.57 -7.26 -35.27
CA ILE A 334 -36.70 -6.68 -36.01
C ILE A 334 -36.54 -7.05 -37.49
N SER A 335 -37.60 -7.65 -38.01
CA SER A 335 -37.74 -8.22 -39.35
C SER A 335 -37.94 -7.16 -40.45
N LYS A 336 -37.20 -7.40 -41.54
CA LYS A 336 -37.39 -7.07 -42.97
C LYS A 336 -38.68 -6.35 -43.42
N GLY A 337 -38.46 -5.33 -44.26
CA GLY A 337 -39.27 -4.89 -45.41
C GLY A 337 -38.50 -3.80 -46.16
N ALA A 338 -37.68 -4.10 -47.17
CA ALA A 338 -38.00 -4.37 -48.59
C ALA A 338 -38.08 -3.09 -49.47
N TYR A 339 -37.01 -2.91 -50.26
CA TYR A 339 -36.85 -2.26 -51.59
C TYR A 339 -37.25 -0.79 -51.81
N SER A 340 -36.29 0.06 -52.22
CA SER A 340 -36.07 0.39 -53.65
C SER A 340 -34.95 1.43 -53.84
N THR A 341 -34.45 1.44 -55.07
CA THR A 341 -33.23 1.95 -55.70
C THR A 341 -33.11 3.48 -55.93
N HIS A 342 -31.86 3.98 -55.95
CA HIS A 342 -31.19 4.89 -56.93
C HIS A 342 -30.10 5.70 -56.21
N LEU A 343 -28.79 5.48 -56.38
CA LEU A 343 -27.87 5.75 -57.51
C LEU A 343 -27.72 7.23 -57.93
N TYR A 344 -26.51 7.74 -57.64
CA TYR A 344 -25.71 8.79 -58.26
C TYR A 344 -26.03 10.29 -58.06
N SER A 345 -24.90 11.00 -57.89
CA SER A 345 -24.60 12.44 -57.82
C SER A 345 -24.92 13.19 -56.53
#